data_AF-A0A6B1HDL3-F1
#
_entry.id   AF-A0A6B1HDL3-F1
#
_cell.length_a   1.000
_cell.length_b   1.000
_cell.length_c   1.000
_cell.angle_alpha   90.00
_cell.angle_beta   90.00
_cell.angle_gamma   90.00
#
_symmetry.space_group_name_H-M   'P 1'
#
loop_
_entity.id
_entity.type
_entity.pdbx_description
1 polymer ?
#
loop_
_entity_poly.entity_id
_entity_poly.type
_entity_poly.pdbx_seq_one_letter_code
_entity_poly.pdbx_strand_id
1 'polypeptide(L)'
;MEKPRAGSKKSTLLLFALSMNHLAQVVADPPPLEFSYGVSQIPNYELKYPADFPHFGYLNADAPKGGTLVLPWLNPLNTASPMYQPPGFYRSCDHLIERAGDEPAGYYGSLAESIALSADRRRIVFRLRPQARWHDGRPITATDVKFSVETFRADIMAHGWAGALAWVTGVNILNPLTVEIRADSDVAKQL
;
A
#
# COMPACT_ATOMS: atom_id res chain seq x y z
N MET A 1 -15.81 -68.04 -69.21
CA MET A 1 -15.87 -66.56 -69.30
C MET A 1 -17.14 -66.15 -68.58
N GLU A 2 -17.19 -65.41 -67.48
CA GLU A 2 -16.26 -64.59 -66.71
C GLU A 2 -16.92 -64.43 -65.32
N LYS A 3 -16.16 -64.49 -64.22
CA LYS A 3 -16.66 -64.10 -62.88
C LYS A 3 -16.48 -62.59 -62.69
N PRO A 4 -17.29 -61.96 -61.84
CA PRO A 4 -16.72 -61.00 -60.90
C PRO A 4 -17.03 -61.31 -59.43
N ARG A 5 -16.06 -60.91 -58.60
CA ARG A 5 -15.90 -61.12 -57.17
C ARG A 5 -16.76 -60.15 -56.34
N ALA A 6 -17.31 -60.62 -55.24
CA ALA A 6 -17.85 -59.77 -54.17
C ALA A 6 -16.69 -59.21 -53.33
N GLY A 7 -16.58 -57.87 -53.30
CA GLY A 7 -15.59 -57.13 -52.52
C GLY A 7 -16.19 -56.54 -51.24
N SER A 8 -15.45 -56.73 -50.15
CA SER A 8 -15.61 -56.24 -48.77
C SER A 8 -16.03 -54.76 -48.65
N LYS A 9 -17.05 -54.47 -47.84
CA LYS A 9 -17.38 -53.12 -47.35
C LYS A 9 -16.46 -52.77 -46.18
N LYS A 10 -15.62 -51.74 -46.32
CA LYS A 10 -14.92 -51.10 -45.20
C LYS A 10 -15.72 -49.88 -44.75
N SER A 11 -16.16 -49.89 -43.49
CA SER A 11 -16.76 -48.74 -42.81
C SER A 11 -15.68 -47.71 -42.49
N THR A 12 -15.83 -46.48 -43.00
CA THR A 12 -14.99 -45.34 -42.64
C THR A 12 -15.69 -44.55 -41.55
N LEU A 13 -15.15 -44.61 -40.32
CA LEU A 13 -15.54 -43.74 -39.21
C LEU A 13 -14.85 -42.38 -39.39
N LEU A 14 -15.62 -41.30 -39.51
CA LEU A 14 -15.11 -39.93 -39.60
C LEU A 14 -15.03 -39.36 -38.17
N LEU A 15 -13.83 -39.20 -37.61
CA LEU A 15 -13.63 -38.47 -36.35
C LEU A 15 -13.53 -36.97 -36.64
N PHE A 16 -14.50 -36.20 -36.15
CA PHE A 16 -14.39 -34.75 -36.02
C PHE A 16 -13.50 -34.42 -34.82
N ALA A 17 -12.28 -33.94 -35.05
CA ALA A 17 -11.46 -33.34 -34.01
C ALA A 17 -11.87 -31.85 -33.86
N LEU A 18 -12.53 -31.53 -32.75
CA LEU A 18 -12.88 -30.15 -32.38
C LEU A 18 -11.65 -29.50 -31.74
N SER A 19 -10.93 -28.65 -32.47
CA SER A 19 -9.82 -27.87 -31.90
C SER A 19 -10.38 -26.70 -31.09
N MET A 20 -10.36 -26.80 -29.76
CA MET A 20 -10.57 -25.65 -28.87
C MET A 20 -9.34 -24.73 -28.96
N ASN A 21 -9.47 -23.61 -29.68
CA ASN A 21 -8.52 -22.52 -29.56
C ASN A 21 -8.70 -21.87 -28.19
N HIS A 22 -7.85 -22.25 -27.22
CA HIS A 22 -7.64 -21.45 -26.02
C HIS A 22 -6.87 -20.19 -26.42
N LEU A 23 -7.58 -19.11 -26.69
CA LEU A 23 -7.00 -17.77 -26.60
C LEU A 23 -6.65 -17.54 -25.13
N ALA A 24 -5.40 -17.80 -24.76
CA ALA A 24 -4.84 -17.25 -23.54
C ALA A 24 -5.05 -15.74 -23.62
N GLN A 25 -5.85 -15.17 -22.70
CA GLN A 25 -5.89 -13.73 -22.55
C GLN A 25 -4.47 -13.29 -22.21
N VAL A 26 -3.83 -12.57 -23.13
CA VAL A 26 -2.63 -11.81 -22.83
C VAL A 26 -3.10 -10.74 -21.85
N VAL A 27 -2.94 -11.01 -20.55
CA VAL A 27 -3.05 -9.98 -19.52
C VAL A 27 -1.89 -9.04 -19.82
N ALA A 28 -2.19 -7.90 -20.44
CA ALA A 28 -1.19 -6.86 -20.64
C ALA A 28 -0.57 -6.51 -19.28
N ASP A 29 0.75 -6.35 -19.25
CA ASP A 29 1.41 -5.86 -18.04
C ASP A 29 0.72 -4.56 -17.60
N PRO A 30 0.40 -4.42 -16.30
CA PRO A 30 -0.19 -3.19 -15.82
C PRO A 30 0.74 -2.02 -16.18
N PRO A 31 0.18 -0.84 -16.52
CA PRO A 31 0.99 0.31 -16.87
C PRO A 31 2.00 0.61 -15.75
N PRO A 32 3.19 1.15 -16.09
CA PRO A 32 4.19 1.52 -15.11
C PRO A 32 3.61 2.46 -14.04
N LEU A 33 4.03 2.26 -12.79
CA LEU A 33 3.62 3.11 -11.67
C LEU A 33 4.29 4.48 -11.76
N GLU A 34 3.49 5.54 -11.72
CA GLU A 34 3.97 6.92 -11.60
C GLU A 34 4.13 7.29 -10.12
N PHE A 35 5.35 7.61 -9.72
CA PHE A 35 5.68 7.99 -8.34
C PHE A 35 5.63 9.50 -8.18
N SER A 36 5.03 9.95 -7.09
CA SER A 36 4.91 11.35 -6.68
C SER A 36 5.36 11.51 -5.22
N TYR A 37 5.73 12.73 -4.84
CA TYR A 37 6.07 13.12 -3.47
C TYR A 37 4.85 13.20 -2.54
N GLY A 38 3.65 13.14 -3.11
CA GLY A 38 2.37 13.17 -2.40
C GLY A 38 1.23 12.62 -3.25
N VAL A 39 0.09 12.38 -2.61
CA VAL A 39 -1.15 11.92 -3.24
C VAL A 39 -2.35 12.65 -2.64
N SER A 40 -3.49 12.60 -3.34
CA SER A 40 -4.75 13.13 -2.85
C SER A 40 -5.85 12.08 -2.87
N GLN A 41 -6.74 12.16 -1.88
CA GLN A 41 -7.97 11.36 -1.87
C GLN A 41 -8.91 11.76 -3.01
N ILE A 42 -8.89 13.05 -3.39
CA ILE A 42 -9.74 13.62 -4.43
C ILE A 42 -9.05 13.42 -5.80
N PRO A 43 -9.72 12.78 -6.77
CA PRO A 43 -9.18 12.65 -8.13
C PRO A 43 -8.87 14.02 -8.77
N ASN A 44 -7.75 14.12 -9.49
CA ASN A 44 -7.30 15.33 -10.19
C ASN A 44 -7.13 16.56 -9.28
N TYR A 45 -6.94 16.35 -7.99
CA TYR A 45 -6.63 17.43 -7.06
C TYR A 45 -5.13 17.77 -7.13
N GLU A 46 -4.83 19.04 -7.35
CA GLU A 46 -3.48 19.57 -7.33
C GLU A 46 -3.04 19.81 -5.89
N LEU A 47 -1.92 19.20 -5.49
CA LEU A 47 -1.35 19.36 -4.15
C LEU A 47 -0.93 20.80 -3.92
N LYS A 48 -1.26 21.35 -2.74
CA LYS A 48 -0.93 22.73 -2.38
C LYS A 48 0.58 23.00 -2.38
N TYR A 49 1.37 22.05 -1.89
CA TYR A 49 2.82 22.22 -1.74
C TYR A 49 3.57 21.60 -2.93
N PRO A 50 4.56 22.30 -3.51
CA PRO A 50 5.41 21.74 -4.57
C PRO A 50 6.33 20.63 -4.02
N ALA A 51 6.99 19.87 -4.90
CA ALA A 51 7.81 18.71 -4.51
C ALA A 51 8.98 19.04 -3.55
N ASP A 52 9.50 20.26 -3.60
CA ASP A 52 10.69 20.74 -2.90
C ASP A 52 10.35 21.70 -1.74
N PHE A 53 9.10 21.76 -1.32
CA PHE A 53 8.69 22.61 -0.21
C PHE A 53 9.48 22.29 1.08
N PRO A 54 9.96 23.31 1.82
CA PRO A 54 10.85 23.09 2.96
C PRO A 54 10.11 22.63 4.22
N HIS A 55 8.87 23.06 4.41
CA HIS A 55 7.99 22.71 5.51
C HIS A 55 6.56 23.14 5.18
N PHE A 56 5.56 22.60 5.88
CA PHE A 56 4.19 23.09 5.76
C PHE A 56 4.08 24.57 6.19
N GLY A 57 3.22 25.33 5.53
CA GLY A 57 3.08 26.78 5.71
C GLY A 57 2.50 27.18 7.07
N TYR A 58 1.84 26.26 7.77
CA TYR A 58 1.33 26.47 9.13
C TYR A 58 2.37 26.16 10.23
N LEU A 59 3.60 25.79 9.87
CA LEU A 59 4.68 25.53 10.82
C LEU A 59 5.55 26.78 10.99
N ASN A 60 5.90 27.08 12.25
CA ASN A 60 6.94 28.03 12.56
C ASN A 60 8.32 27.34 12.45
N ALA A 61 9.07 27.60 11.38
CA ALA A 61 10.40 27.05 11.17
C ALA A 61 11.40 27.47 12.28
N ASP A 62 11.21 28.68 12.84
CA ASP A 62 12.03 29.26 13.90
C ASP A 62 11.56 28.87 15.31
N ALA A 63 10.68 27.87 15.43
CA ALA A 63 10.20 27.42 16.73
C ALA A 63 11.38 27.01 17.63
N PRO A 64 11.50 27.59 18.85
CA PRO A 64 12.56 27.25 19.79
C PRO A 64 12.63 25.75 20.05
N LYS A 65 13.84 25.19 20.08
CA LYS A 65 14.05 23.76 20.36
C LYS A 65 14.41 23.57 21.83
N GLY A 66 13.77 22.59 22.47
CA GLY A 66 14.00 22.24 23.87
C GLY A 66 12.81 22.55 24.79
N GLY A 67 13.02 22.32 26.09
CA GLY A 67 11.98 22.43 27.12
C GLY A 67 11.21 21.13 27.36
N THR A 68 10.29 21.17 28.32
CA THR A 68 9.47 20.01 28.75
C THR A 68 7.99 20.35 28.65
N LEU A 69 7.26 19.57 27.86
CA LEU A 69 5.80 19.61 27.81
C LEU A 69 5.23 18.55 28.77
N VAL A 70 4.45 18.98 29.77
CA VAL A 70 3.75 18.08 30.70
C VAL A 70 2.27 18.04 30.32
N LEU A 71 1.77 16.86 30.01
CA LEU A 71 0.38 16.63 29.61
C LEU A 71 -0.33 15.75 30.66
N PRO A 72 -1.60 16.00 30.97
CA PRO A 72 -2.35 15.20 31.93
C PRO A 72 -2.68 13.81 31.36
N TRP A 73 -2.66 12.77 32.20
CA TRP A 73 -3.11 11.42 31.85
C TRP A 73 -3.85 10.83 33.04
N LEU A 74 -5.07 10.34 32.79
CA LEU A 74 -5.99 9.91 33.85
C LEU A 74 -5.88 8.42 34.20
N ASN A 75 -5.17 7.65 33.38
CA ASN A 75 -5.12 6.20 33.53
C ASN A 75 -3.72 5.74 33.98
N PRO A 76 -3.57 4.57 34.63
CA PRO A 76 -2.26 4.00 34.87
C PRO A 76 -1.51 3.72 33.56
N LEU A 77 -0.22 4.07 33.49
CA LEU A 77 0.64 3.66 32.38
C LEU A 77 1.33 2.34 32.74
N ASN A 78 0.67 1.23 32.43
CA ASN A 78 1.14 -0.13 32.77
C ASN A 78 1.55 -0.97 31.54
N THR A 79 1.55 -0.37 30.35
CA THR A 79 1.96 -1.00 29.09
C THR A 79 2.68 0.01 28.20
N ALA A 80 3.64 -0.49 27.42
CA ALA A 80 4.32 0.26 26.37
C ALA A 80 3.79 -0.09 24.97
N SER A 81 2.69 -0.85 24.89
CA SER A 81 2.07 -1.19 23.62
C SER A 81 1.66 0.08 22.88
N PRO A 82 1.97 0.21 21.57
CA PRO A 82 1.56 1.35 20.79
C PRO A 82 0.06 1.50 20.62
N MET A 83 -0.72 0.49 21.02
CA MET A 83 -2.17 0.53 21.04
C MET A 83 -2.72 1.29 22.25
N TYR A 84 -1.92 1.49 23.30
CA TYR A 84 -2.28 2.26 24.48
C TYR A 84 -1.52 3.58 24.52
N GLN A 85 -2.19 4.66 24.14
CA GLN A 85 -1.54 5.90 23.75
C GLN A 85 -1.78 7.02 24.76
N PRO A 86 -0.93 7.19 25.81
CA PRO A 86 -0.91 8.44 26.57
C PRO A 86 -0.54 9.62 25.64
N PRO A 87 -0.87 10.86 26.03
CA PRO A 87 -0.52 12.04 25.24
C PRO A 87 0.96 12.09 24.90
N GLY A 88 1.26 12.26 23.62
CA GLY A 88 2.64 12.28 23.11
C GLY A 88 3.22 10.91 22.80
N PHE A 89 2.56 9.79 23.15
CA PHE A 89 3.02 8.45 22.75
C PHE A 89 3.16 8.32 21.24
N TYR A 90 2.21 8.86 20.47
CA TYR A 90 2.24 8.85 19.01
C TYR A 90 3.52 9.48 18.43
N ARG A 91 4.27 10.30 19.19
CA ARG A 91 5.57 10.86 18.76
C ARG A 91 6.72 9.85 18.81
N SER A 92 6.50 8.67 19.39
CA SER A 92 7.42 7.53 19.35
C SER A 92 7.18 6.61 18.14
N CYS A 93 6.09 6.83 17.41
CA CYS A 93 5.75 6.15 16.17
C CYS A 93 5.95 7.13 15.00
N ASP A 94 6.01 6.59 13.79
CA ASP A 94 6.13 7.38 12.57
C ASP A 94 5.20 6.81 11.48
N HIS A 95 4.91 7.61 10.47
CA HIS A 95 3.96 7.33 9.40
C HIS A 95 4.65 7.27 8.04
N LEU A 96 4.09 6.50 7.10
CA LEU A 96 4.57 6.51 5.72
C LEU A 96 4.34 7.85 5.04
N ILE A 97 3.19 8.46 5.32
CA ILE A 97 2.73 9.72 4.75
C ILE A 97 2.13 10.59 5.84
N GLU A 98 2.16 11.90 5.63
CA GLU A 98 1.65 12.92 6.53
C GLU A 98 0.51 13.68 5.84
N ARG A 99 -0.62 13.87 6.54
CA ARG A 99 -1.75 14.65 6.03
C ARG A 99 -1.50 16.14 6.26
N ALA A 100 -1.57 16.95 5.21
CA ALA A 100 -1.48 18.40 5.39
C ALA A 100 -2.70 18.93 6.17
N GLY A 101 -2.43 19.74 7.19
CA GLY A 101 -3.46 20.33 8.06
C GLY A 101 -4.23 21.49 7.43
N ASP A 102 -3.71 22.06 6.34
CA ASP A 102 -4.21 23.30 5.73
C ASP A 102 -4.58 23.15 4.25
N GLU A 103 -4.98 21.93 3.87
CA GLU A 103 -5.65 21.64 2.61
C GLU A 103 -6.67 20.48 2.74
N PRO A 104 -7.62 20.33 1.80
CA PRO A 104 -8.72 19.38 1.94
C PRO A 104 -8.32 17.90 1.99
N ALA A 105 -7.36 17.49 1.15
CA ALA A 105 -7.17 16.07 0.85
C ALA A 105 -5.72 15.66 0.52
N GLY A 106 -4.73 16.53 0.75
CA GLY A 106 -3.33 16.28 0.40
C GLY A 106 -2.56 15.51 1.46
N TYR A 107 -1.82 14.48 1.01
CA TYR A 107 -0.92 13.67 1.82
C TYR A 107 0.47 13.68 1.18
N TYR A 108 1.50 13.87 1.99
CA TYR A 108 2.89 14.02 1.55
C TYR A 108 3.78 12.93 2.15
N GLY A 109 4.86 12.57 1.47
CA GLY A 109 5.79 11.54 1.95
C GLY A 109 6.48 11.92 3.27
N SER A 110 6.28 11.09 4.31
CA SER A 110 7.03 11.14 5.58
C SER A 110 8.16 10.11 5.54
N LEU A 111 8.00 8.91 6.13
CA LEU A 111 8.97 7.81 5.95
C LEU A 111 9.08 7.37 4.48
N ALA A 112 7.99 7.48 3.72
CA ALA A 112 8.02 7.28 2.29
C ALA A 112 8.60 8.53 1.59
N GLU A 113 9.59 8.33 0.72
CA GLU A 113 10.09 9.40 -0.16
C GLU A 113 9.13 9.66 -1.32
N SER A 114 8.42 8.63 -1.78
CA SER A 114 7.49 8.71 -2.89
C SER A 114 6.44 7.62 -2.84
N ILE A 115 5.31 7.92 -3.47
CA ILE A 115 4.07 7.16 -3.42
C ILE A 115 3.58 6.99 -4.86
N ALA A 116 3.08 5.81 -5.20
CA ALA A 116 2.41 5.56 -6.47
C ALA A 116 1.08 4.84 -6.24
N LEU A 117 0.06 5.22 -7.01
CA LEU A 117 -1.21 4.51 -7.09
C LEU A 117 -1.28 3.76 -8.43
N SER A 118 -1.79 2.54 -8.42
CA SER A 118 -2.13 1.88 -9.69
C SER A 118 -3.30 2.58 -10.38
N ALA A 119 -3.42 2.42 -11.70
CA ALA A 119 -4.50 3.04 -12.49
C ALA A 119 -5.91 2.67 -12.01
N ASP A 120 -6.09 1.44 -11.51
CA ASP A 120 -7.33 0.95 -10.91
C ASP A 120 -7.51 1.34 -9.43
N ARG A 121 -6.52 2.03 -8.84
CA ARG A 121 -6.44 2.44 -7.43
C ARG A 121 -6.62 1.31 -6.43
N ARG A 122 -6.28 0.07 -6.83
CA ARG A 122 -6.29 -1.11 -5.94
C ARG A 122 -4.94 -1.40 -5.30
N ARG A 123 -3.91 -0.62 -5.66
CA ARG A 123 -2.56 -0.75 -5.14
C ARG A 123 -2.01 0.62 -4.79
N ILE A 124 -1.37 0.71 -3.63
CA ILE A 124 -0.52 1.83 -3.25
C ILE A 124 0.88 1.30 -2.99
N VAL A 125 1.88 1.94 -3.59
CA VAL A 125 3.28 1.55 -3.49
C VAL A 125 4.07 2.69 -2.87
N PHE A 126 4.83 2.38 -1.84
CA PHE A 126 5.69 3.31 -1.14
C PHE A 126 7.14 2.96 -1.39
N ARG A 127 7.95 3.96 -1.75
CA ARG A 127 9.40 3.90 -1.65
C ARG A 127 9.81 4.58 -0.35
N LEU A 128 10.60 3.90 0.47
CA LEU A 128 11.05 4.38 1.77
C LEU A 128 12.33 5.21 1.64
N ARG A 129 12.47 6.22 2.49
CA ARG A 129 13.69 7.01 2.60
C ARG A 129 14.85 6.12 3.06
N PRO A 130 15.96 6.01 2.30
CA PRO A 130 17.09 5.14 2.67
C PRO A 130 17.82 5.58 3.95
N GLN A 131 17.62 6.82 4.40
CA GLN A 131 18.14 7.38 5.65
C GLN A 131 17.25 7.10 6.87
N ALA A 132 16.04 6.55 6.70
CA ALA A 132 15.13 6.29 7.81
C ALA A 132 15.74 5.26 8.78
N ARG A 133 15.78 5.60 10.07
CA ARG A 133 16.35 4.76 11.13
C ARG A 133 15.41 4.65 12.30
N TRP A 134 15.41 3.48 12.92
CA TRP A 134 14.89 3.29 14.27
C TRP A 134 15.75 4.07 15.28
N HIS A 135 15.21 4.27 16.48
CA HIS A 135 15.90 4.97 17.57
C HIS A 135 17.20 4.29 18.02
N ASP A 136 17.39 3.00 17.70
CA ASP A 136 18.61 2.23 17.95
C ASP A 136 19.61 2.26 16.77
N GLY A 137 19.30 3.02 15.71
CA GLY A 137 20.16 3.19 14.55
C GLY A 137 20.00 2.11 13.46
N ARG A 138 19.12 1.11 13.62
CA ARG A 138 18.84 0.15 12.54
C ARG A 138 18.05 0.80 11.40
N PRO A 139 18.29 0.41 10.12
CA PRO A 139 17.50 0.90 8.99
C PRO A 139 16.04 0.45 9.10
N ILE A 140 15.12 1.35 8.74
CA ILE A 140 13.72 1.01 8.51
C ILE A 140 13.60 0.45 7.09
N THR A 141 12.89 -0.67 6.95
CA THR A 141 12.76 -1.44 5.70
C THR A 141 11.31 -1.76 5.36
N ALA A 142 11.07 -2.21 4.13
CA ALA A 142 9.76 -2.71 3.69
C ALA A 142 9.25 -3.88 4.55
N THR A 143 10.16 -4.67 5.15
CA THR A 143 9.81 -5.74 6.09
C THR A 143 9.15 -5.20 7.35
N ASP A 144 9.65 -4.09 7.87
CA ASP A 144 9.09 -3.45 9.06
C ASP A 144 7.67 -2.94 8.79
N VAL A 145 7.46 -2.33 7.62
CA VAL A 145 6.13 -1.85 7.20
C VAL A 145 5.14 -3.01 7.09
N LYS A 146 5.54 -4.10 6.42
CA LYS A 146 4.72 -5.31 6.31
C LYS A 146 4.37 -5.87 7.68
N PHE A 147 5.37 -6.00 8.56
CA PHE A 147 5.16 -6.46 9.93
C PHE A 147 4.15 -5.59 10.69
N SER A 148 4.28 -4.25 10.63
CA SER A 148 3.35 -3.34 11.30
C SER A 148 1.92 -3.50 10.78
N VAL A 149 1.73 -3.45 9.45
CA VAL A 149 0.38 -3.57 8.84
C VAL A 149 -0.26 -4.91 9.17
N GLU A 150 0.49 -6.02 9.08
CA GLU A 150 -0.03 -7.36 9.39
C GLU A 150 -0.35 -7.52 10.88
N THR A 151 0.47 -6.95 11.76
CA THR A 151 0.22 -6.96 13.22
C THR A 151 -1.06 -6.20 13.56
N PHE A 152 -1.25 -4.99 13.03
CA PHE A 152 -2.46 -4.20 13.27
C PHE A 152 -3.73 -4.81 12.65
N ARG A 153 -3.60 -5.62 11.58
CA ARG A 153 -4.71 -6.37 10.99
C ARG A 153 -5.10 -7.59 11.81
N ALA A 154 -4.14 -8.29 12.41
CA ALA A 154 -4.39 -9.54 13.13
C ALA A 154 -4.92 -9.33 14.55
N ASP A 155 -4.53 -8.25 15.22
CA ASP A 155 -4.85 -8.07 16.64
C ASP A 155 -6.17 -7.31 16.86
N ILE A 156 -7.19 -8.04 17.33
CA ILE A 156 -8.51 -7.50 17.70
C ILE A 156 -8.40 -6.52 18.90
N MET A 157 -7.38 -6.66 19.74
CA MET A 157 -7.13 -5.72 20.82
C MET A 157 -6.53 -4.40 20.32
N ALA A 158 -6.26 -4.25 19.02
CA ALA A 158 -5.70 -3.04 18.42
C ALA A 158 -6.72 -1.90 18.26
N HIS A 159 -7.61 -1.68 19.24
CA HIS A 159 -8.36 -0.44 19.39
C HIS A 159 -9.04 0.04 18.09
N GLY A 160 -9.59 -0.88 17.28
CA GLY A 160 -10.25 -0.57 16.00
C GLY A 160 -9.37 -0.57 14.74
N TRP A 161 -8.05 -0.71 14.85
CA TRP A 161 -7.12 -0.73 13.71
C TRP A 161 -7.37 -1.89 12.74
N ALA A 162 -7.77 -3.07 13.23
CA ALA A 162 -8.14 -4.18 12.36
C ALA A 162 -9.31 -3.81 11.42
N GLY A 163 -10.27 -3.02 11.91
CA GLY A 163 -11.36 -2.47 11.10
C GLY A 163 -10.87 -1.38 10.13
N ALA A 164 -10.02 -0.47 10.61
CA ALA A 164 -9.44 0.58 9.78
C ALA A 164 -8.56 0.06 8.63
N LEU A 165 -7.98 -1.14 8.78
CA LEU A 165 -7.16 -1.82 7.79
C LEU A 165 -7.89 -2.98 7.08
N ALA A 166 -9.22 -3.09 7.24
CA ALA A 166 -9.99 -4.16 6.62
C ALA A 166 -9.95 -4.12 5.09
N TRP A 167 -9.72 -2.95 4.50
CA TRP A 167 -9.55 -2.76 3.06
C TRP A 167 -8.26 -3.37 2.50
N VAL A 168 -7.26 -3.65 3.36
CA VAL A 168 -5.98 -4.22 2.95
C VAL A 168 -6.16 -5.71 2.69
N THR A 169 -5.86 -6.15 1.47
CA THR A 169 -5.91 -7.57 1.06
C THR A 169 -4.54 -8.23 1.08
N GLY A 170 -3.46 -7.47 1.03
CA GLY A 170 -2.10 -7.99 1.13
C GLY A 170 -1.03 -6.92 1.16
N VAL A 171 0.15 -7.29 1.65
CA VAL A 171 1.34 -6.43 1.69
C VAL A 171 2.52 -7.19 1.09
N ASN A 172 3.07 -6.68 -0.01
CA ASN A 172 4.16 -7.31 -0.74
C ASN A 172 5.43 -6.48 -0.62
N ILE A 173 6.55 -7.15 -0.33
CA ILE A 173 7.87 -6.53 -0.37
C ILE A 173 8.37 -6.65 -1.81
N LEU A 174 8.53 -5.52 -2.50
CA LEU A 174 9.08 -5.50 -3.86
C LEU A 174 10.61 -5.50 -3.82
N ASN A 175 11.19 -4.80 -2.83
CA ASN A 175 12.62 -4.79 -2.49
C ASN A 175 12.79 -4.21 -1.06
N PRO A 176 14.01 -4.14 -0.49
CA PRO A 176 14.21 -3.70 0.90
C PRO A 176 13.64 -2.31 1.26
N LEU A 177 13.46 -1.42 0.27
CA LEU A 177 12.95 -0.06 0.47
C LEU A 177 11.64 0.19 -0.30
N THR A 178 11.00 -0.84 -0.86
CA THR A 178 9.75 -0.67 -1.61
C THR A 178 8.72 -1.70 -1.17
N VAL A 179 7.56 -1.20 -0.75
CA VAL A 179 6.43 -2.00 -0.28
C VAL A 179 5.17 -1.65 -1.06
N GLU A 180 4.45 -2.68 -1.49
CA GLU A 180 3.14 -2.58 -2.14
C GLU A 180 2.06 -3.02 -1.15
N ILE A 181 1.03 -2.20 -0.96
CA ILE A 181 -0.19 -2.57 -0.25
C ILE A 181 -1.30 -2.74 -1.29
N ARG A 182 -1.98 -3.89 -1.25
CA ARG A 182 -3.13 -4.24 -2.10
C ARG A 182 -4.44 -4.04 -1.36
N ALA A 183 -5.47 -3.69 -2.11
CA ALA A 183 -6.80 -3.41 -1.59
C ALA A 183 -7.93 -3.96 -2.45
N ASP A 184 -9.07 -4.19 -1.80
CA ASP A 184 -10.35 -4.51 -2.45
C ASP A 184 -11.27 -3.28 -2.62
N SER A 185 -10.82 -2.11 -2.15
CA SER A 185 -11.44 -0.78 -2.27
C SER A 185 -10.46 0.21 -2.93
N ASP A 186 -10.91 1.44 -3.22
CA ASP A 186 -10.03 2.51 -3.76
C ASP A 186 -9.10 2.98 -2.64
N VAL A 187 -7.81 2.69 -2.74
CA VAL A 187 -6.81 2.99 -1.68
C VAL A 187 -6.74 4.47 -1.34
N ALA A 188 -6.99 5.36 -2.30
CA ALA A 188 -6.90 6.79 -2.05
C ALA A 188 -8.03 7.28 -1.14
N LYS A 189 -9.16 6.58 -1.08
CA LYS A 189 -10.28 6.91 -0.18
C LYS A 189 -10.06 6.37 1.24
N GLN A 190 -9.02 5.57 1.45
CA GLN A 190 -8.68 4.94 2.74
C GLN A 190 -7.54 5.66 3.47
N LEU A 191 -6.83 6.56 2.79
CA LEU A 191 -5.87 7.49 3.40
C LEU A 191 -6.63 8.50 4.27
#